data_AF-A0A3E1IZM4-F1
#
_entry.id   AF-A0A3E1IZM4-F1
#
_cell.length_a   1.000
_cell.length_b   1.000
_cell.length_c   1.000
_cell.angle_alpha   90.00
_cell.angle_beta   90.00
_cell.angle_gamma   90.00
#
_symmetry.space_group_name_H-M   'P 1'
#
loop_
_entity.id
_entity.type
_entity.pdbx_description
1 polymer ?
#
loop_
_entity_poly.entity_id
_entity_poly.type
_entity_poly.pdbx_seq_one_letter_code
_entity_poly.pdbx_strand_id
1 'polypeptide(L)'
;MTGTTSTKRERRQKTSVVERFAPSPYSLKEAAEHADILSWISIVIFGFGTFVRKQFTKGILFLLCEAVLFGFLFTTGSEYLPKILTLGTKKQGKIKINGFWHYTAGDNSVEILLYGVMSLAAIIVLIYLATLSLRSAYKAQVITASGEKPANFVKDASSLLDSKAHVGFMTLPTAGIILFTILPLLFMISMAFTSYDKHHPTLFTWTGLNNFFAIGNPKSSINAATFFDVLVWTLVWAFFATFLNFFFGMFIAMIINRKSTRLKGLWRTCFSLTIAVPQFVSLLVMNNMLQQNGAINRLLMENGWIDQPLPFFQDATWARVTVILVNLWVGIPFTIMQITGILQNVPAELYEAAELDGATWWQRFMNVTMPYIVFVMTPYLITTFTGNINNFNVIYLLSGGAPTSLGSTAGKTDLLITWLYKLTVDRGDYNIGAVIGIMTFIVLAVVALVTYRNSGSYKNEEGFR
;
A
#
# COMPACT_ATOMS: atom_id res chain seq x y z
N MET A 1 9.10 -55.00 42.57
CA MET A 1 8.00 -54.02 42.60
C MET A 1 8.58 -52.64 42.45
N THR A 2 8.32 -51.97 41.32
CA THR A 2 8.22 -50.50 41.15
C THR A 2 7.99 -50.26 39.67
N GLY A 3 6.74 -50.39 39.25
CA GLY A 3 6.30 -49.92 37.94
C GLY A 3 6.20 -48.41 37.98
N THR A 4 7.06 -47.72 37.23
CA THR A 4 6.91 -46.28 36.98
C THR A 4 5.96 -46.09 35.81
N THR A 5 4.77 -45.62 36.15
CA THR A 5 3.72 -45.11 35.29
C THR A 5 4.25 -43.97 34.42
N SER A 6 4.61 -44.28 33.17
CA SER A 6 4.72 -43.30 32.09
C SER A 6 3.36 -42.62 31.91
N THR A 7 3.21 -41.43 32.45
CA THR A 7 1.96 -40.66 32.37
C THR A 7 1.61 -40.34 30.91
N LYS A 8 0.32 -40.42 30.57
CA LYS A 8 -0.28 -40.07 29.26
C LYS A 8 0.10 -38.67 28.71
N ARG A 9 0.82 -37.84 29.48
CA ARG A 9 1.17 -36.46 29.16
C ARG A 9 2.38 -36.36 28.21
N GLU A 10 3.34 -37.27 28.30
CA GLU A 10 4.54 -37.24 27.43
C GLU A 10 4.27 -37.72 26.01
N ARG A 11 3.29 -38.60 25.80
CA ARG A 11 2.89 -39.03 24.44
C ARG A 11 2.22 -37.91 23.62
N ARG A 12 1.79 -36.80 24.23
CA ARG A 12 1.20 -35.65 23.53
C ARG A 12 2.23 -34.61 23.06
N GLN A 13 3.48 -34.67 23.50
CA GLN A 13 4.49 -33.66 23.21
C GLN A 13 5.49 -34.04 22.10
N LYS A 14 5.46 -35.29 21.62
CA LYS A 14 6.29 -35.78 20.51
C LYS A 14 5.47 -36.07 19.24
N THR A 15 4.53 -35.20 18.87
CA THR A 15 4.13 -35.10 17.46
C THR A 15 5.33 -34.50 16.73
N SER A 16 5.96 -35.31 15.89
CA SER A 16 7.21 -34.97 15.20
C SER A 16 7.05 -33.63 14.47
N VAL A 17 8.13 -32.84 14.37
CA VAL A 17 8.13 -31.58 13.58
C VAL A 17 7.67 -31.85 12.14
N VAL A 18 7.89 -33.07 11.63
CA VAL A 18 7.44 -33.56 10.33
C VAL A 18 5.92 -33.65 10.22
N GLU A 19 5.20 -34.13 11.24
CA GLU A 19 3.72 -34.15 11.26
C GLU A 19 3.11 -32.75 11.35
N ARG A 20 3.83 -31.79 11.94
CA ARG A 20 3.35 -30.40 12.09
C ARG A 20 3.29 -29.65 10.76
N PHE A 21 4.04 -30.10 9.75
CA PHE A 21 4.07 -29.53 8.39
C PHE A 21 3.69 -30.53 7.29
N ALA A 22 3.14 -31.69 7.65
CA ALA A 22 2.65 -32.63 6.65
C ALA A 22 1.59 -31.94 5.76
N PRO A 23 1.68 -32.04 4.43
CA PRO A 23 0.69 -31.45 3.54
C PRO A 23 -0.69 -31.95 3.95
N SER A 24 -1.67 -31.04 4.00
CA SER A 24 -3.04 -31.39 4.39
C SER A 24 -3.49 -32.63 3.61
N PRO A 25 -4.00 -33.68 4.28
CA PRO A 25 -4.45 -34.91 3.61
C PRO A 25 -5.59 -34.66 2.62
N TYR A 26 -6.17 -33.46 2.64
CA TYR A 26 -7.23 -32.99 1.75
C TYR A 26 -6.69 -32.02 0.67
N SER A 27 -5.50 -32.28 0.13
CA SER A 27 -4.91 -31.43 -0.91
C SER A 27 -5.70 -31.54 -2.23
N LEU A 28 -5.48 -30.59 -3.16
CA LEU A 28 -6.11 -30.67 -4.49
C LEU A 28 -5.71 -31.93 -5.25
N LYS A 29 -4.44 -32.33 -5.11
CA LYS A 29 -3.88 -33.49 -5.81
C LYS A 29 -4.56 -34.78 -5.34
N GLU A 30 -4.69 -34.94 -4.03
CA GLU A 30 -5.40 -36.07 -3.42
C GLU A 30 -6.88 -36.08 -3.80
N ALA A 31 -7.53 -34.91 -3.81
CA ALA A 31 -8.91 -34.80 -4.27
C ALA A 31 -9.04 -35.16 -5.76
N ALA A 32 -8.07 -34.80 -6.61
CA ALA A 32 -8.14 -35.14 -8.03
C ALA A 32 -7.99 -36.66 -8.27
N GLU A 33 -7.16 -37.35 -7.50
CA GLU A 33 -6.88 -38.78 -7.66
C GLU A 33 -7.92 -39.69 -6.97
N HIS A 34 -8.54 -39.23 -5.88
CA HIS A 34 -9.35 -40.09 -5.00
C HIS A 34 -10.76 -39.60 -4.69
N ALA A 35 -11.19 -38.45 -5.22
CA ALA A 35 -12.55 -37.96 -5.00
C ALA A 35 -13.59 -38.74 -5.82
N ASP A 36 -14.73 -39.00 -5.19
CA ASP A 36 -15.89 -39.61 -5.87
C ASP A 36 -16.59 -38.63 -6.82
N ILE A 37 -17.49 -39.15 -7.66
CA ILE A 37 -18.25 -38.37 -8.66
C ILE A 37 -19.02 -37.23 -7.97
N LEU A 38 -19.57 -37.46 -6.77
CA LEU A 38 -20.33 -36.46 -6.02
C LEU A 38 -19.46 -35.29 -5.57
N SER A 39 -18.20 -35.54 -5.20
CA SER A 39 -17.23 -34.49 -4.92
C SER A 39 -16.81 -33.76 -6.19
N TRP A 40 -16.62 -34.46 -7.31
CA TRP A 40 -16.31 -33.85 -8.60
C TRP A 40 -17.41 -32.91 -9.11
N ILE A 41 -18.69 -33.24 -8.90
CA ILE A 41 -19.81 -32.33 -9.20
C ILE A 41 -19.68 -31.00 -8.44
N SER A 42 -18.97 -30.97 -7.31
CA SER A 42 -18.74 -29.76 -6.52
C SER A 42 -17.84 -28.71 -7.20
N ILE A 43 -17.20 -29.05 -8.32
CA ILE A 43 -16.49 -28.10 -9.20
C ILE A 43 -17.46 -27.33 -10.10
N VAL A 44 -18.62 -27.91 -10.43
CA VAL A 44 -19.61 -27.32 -11.35
C VAL A 44 -20.80 -26.73 -10.60
N ILE A 45 -21.17 -27.33 -9.47
CA ILE A 45 -22.20 -26.82 -8.55
C ILE A 45 -21.55 -26.74 -7.19
N PHE A 46 -21.12 -25.53 -6.80
CA PHE A 46 -20.33 -25.35 -5.60
C PHE A 46 -21.09 -25.81 -4.37
N GLY A 47 -20.41 -26.58 -3.53
CA GLY A 47 -20.97 -27.10 -2.29
C GLY A 47 -21.88 -28.33 -2.44
N PHE A 48 -22.15 -28.84 -3.64
CA PHE A 48 -23.01 -30.01 -3.86
C PHE A 48 -22.55 -31.25 -3.06
N GLY A 49 -21.28 -31.62 -3.15
CA GLY A 49 -20.71 -32.77 -2.43
C GLY A 49 -20.66 -32.57 -0.91
N THR A 50 -20.61 -31.33 -0.42
CA THR A 50 -20.79 -31.05 1.02
C THR A 50 -22.26 -31.11 1.44
N PHE A 51 -23.17 -30.69 0.57
CA PHE A 51 -24.62 -30.71 0.79
C PHE A 51 -25.14 -32.14 0.90
N VAL A 52 -24.76 -33.02 -0.02
CA VAL A 52 -25.10 -34.47 -0.01
C VAL A 52 -24.58 -35.15 1.26
N ARG A 53 -23.45 -34.67 1.81
CA ARG A 53 -22.84 -35.17 3.05
C ARG A 53 -23.32 -34.46 4.32
N LYS A 54 -24.52 -33.86 4.26
CA LYS A 54 -25.24 -33.24 5.38
C LYS A 54 -24.58 -31.98 5.96
N GLN A 55 -23.64 -31.35 5.25
CA GLN A 55 -23.11 -30.02 5.60
C GLN A 55 -23.88 -28.90 4.87
N PHE A 56 -25.19 -28.80 5.13
CA PHE A 56 -26.11 -27.94 4.38
C PHE A 56 -25.71 -26.46 4.38
N THR A 57 -25.33 -25.90 5.52
CA THR A 57 -24.95 -24.49 5.66
C THR A 57 -23.73 -24.12 4.83
N LYS A 58 -22.71 -24.99 4.80
CA LYS A 58 -21.53 -24.82 3.93
C LYS A 58 -21.90 -24.95 2.46
N GLY A 59 -22.71 -25.96 2.12
CA GLY A 59 -23.19 -26.17 0.76
C GLY A 59 -23.92 -24.95 0.22
N ILE A 60 -24.86 -24.39 1.01
CA ILE A 60 -25.61 -23.19 0.64
C ILE A 60 -24.68 -21.98 0.48
N LEU A 61 -23.71 -21.78 1.37
CA LEU A 61 -22.79 -20.64 1.28
C LEU A 61 -21.95 -20.70 0.00
N PHE A 62 -21.43 -21.88 -0.34
CA PHE A 62 -20.71 -22.10 -1.60
C PHE A 62 -21.58 -21.84 -2.83
N LEU A 63 -22.83 -22.33 -2.82
CA LEU A 63 -23.79 -22.11 -3.90
C LEU A 63 -24.20 -20.63 -4.03
N LEU A 64 -24.35 -19.90 -2.93
CA LEU A 64 -24.61 -18.45 -2.95
C LEU A 64 -23.44 -17.69 -3.58
N CYS A 65 -22.19 -18.00 -3.19
CA CYS A 65 -21.01 -17.38 -3.79
C CYS A 65 -20.92 -17.66 -5.30
N GLU A 66 -21.21 -18.90 -5.72
CA GLU A 66 -21.31 -19.30 -7.12
C GLU A 66 -22.38 -18.50 -7.88
N ALA A 67 -23.59 -18.43 -7.33
CA ALA A 67 -24.72 -17.71 -7.94
C ALA A 67 -24.43 -16.21 -8.11
N VAL A 68 -23.76 -15.57 -7.14
CA VAL A 68 -23.35 -14.17 -7.23
C VAL A 68 -22.31 -13.97 -8.35
N LEU A 69 -21.29 -14.82 -8.41
CA LEU A 69 -20.24 -14.71 -9.43
C LEU A 69 -20.77 -14.99 -10.83
N PHE A 70 -21.58 -16.03 -11.00
CA PHE A 70 -22.25 -16.29 -12.27
C PHE A 70 -23.24 -15.18 -12.63
N GLY A 71 -24.00 -14.67 -11.67
CA GLY A 71 -24.88 -13.51 -11.88
C GLY A 71 -24.12 -12.31 -12.44
N PHE A 72 -22.95 -11.99 -11.86
CA PHE A 72 -22.06 -10.95 -12.37
C PHE A 72 -21.50 -11.28 -13.77
N LEU A 73 -21.01 -12.51 -13.99
CA LEU A 73 -20.45 -12.91 -15.27
C LEU A 73 -21.48 -12.97 -16.40
N PHE A 74 -22.73 -13.35 -16.13
CA PHE A 74 -23.78 -13.39 -17.14
C PHE A 74 -24.37 -12.01 -17.44
N THR A 75 -24.50 -11.14 -16.45
CA THR A 75 -25.05 -9.79 -16.64
C THR A 75 -24.03 -8.80 -17.16
N THR A 76 -22.81 -8.83 -16.63
CA THR A 76 -21.75 -7.86 -16.93
C THR A 76 -20.67 -8.51 -17.78
N GLY A 77 -20.16 -9.67 -17.37
CA GLY A 77 -19.05 -10.33 -18.06
C GLY A 77 -19.36 -10.68 -19.52
N SER A 78 -20.56 -11.16 -19.82
CA SER A 78 -20.99 -11.54 -21.17
C SER A 78 -20.96 -10.38 -22.16
N GLU A 79 -21.20 -9.16 -21.69
CA GLU A 79 -21.19 -7.95 -22.52
C GLU A 79 -19.77 -7.40 -22.72
N TYR A 80 -18.98 -7.33 -21.64
CA TYR A 80 -17.70 -6.60 -21.64
C TYR A 80 -16.49 -7.48 -21.95
N LEU A 81 -16.49 -8.76 -21.51
CA LEU A 81 -15.35 -9.66 -21.68
C LEU A 81 -14.99 -9.91 -23.15
N PRO A 82 -15.94 -10.13 -24.08
CA PRO A 82 -15.61 -10.30 -25.50
C PRO A 82 -15.02 -9.03 -26.14
N LYS A 83 -15.34 -7.85 -25.59
CA LYS A 83 -14.89 -6.55 -26.11
C LYS A 83 -13.53 -6.13 -25.54
N ILE A 84 -12.95 -6.86 -24.59
CA ILE A 84 -11.69 -6.44 -23.93
C ILE A 84 -10.52 -6.25 -24.91
N LEU A 85 -10.49 -7.04 -26.00
CA LEU A 85 -9.45 -6.95 -27.02
C LEU A 85 -9.67 -5.81 -28.02
N THR A 86 -10.92 -5.40 -28.25
CA THR A 86 -11.25 -4.34 -29.20
C THR A 86 -11.42 -2.98 -28.53
N LEU A 87 -11.72 -2.98 -27.23
CA LEU A 87 -12.08 -1.80 -26.43
C LEU A 87 -13.27 -1.02 -26.99
N GLY A 88 -14.13 -1.69 -27.75
CA GLY A 88 -15.29 -1.09 -28.40
C GLY A 88 -14.99 -0.60 -29.81
N THR A 89 -16.02 -0.59 -30.64
CA THR A 89 -15.91 -0.21 -32.07
C THR A 89 -16.98 0.80 -32.47
N LYS A 90 -18.04 0.96 -31.67
CA LYS A 90 -19.15 1.87 -31.97
C LYS A 90 -18.83 3.27 -31.44
N LYS A 91 -18.56 4.20 -32.35
CA LYS A 91 -18.46 5.63 -32.01
C LYS A 91 -19.83 6.17 -31.60
N GLN A 92 -19.83 7.05 -30.59
CA GLN A 92 -21.02 7.82 -30.23
C GLN A 92 -21.44 8.68 -31.44
N GLY A 93 -22.72 8.58 -31.82
CA GLY A 93 -23.26 9.21 -33.00
C GLY A 93 -24.45 10.09 -32.67
N LYS A 94 -24.71 11.07 -33.53
CA LYS A 94 -25.99 11.79 -33.56
C LYS A 94 -26.67 11.50 -34.89
N ILE A 95 -27.84 10.90 -34.84
CA ILE A 95 -28.67 10.63 -36.01
C ILE A 95 -29.89 11.55 -35.93
N LYS A 96 -30.20 12.21 -37.05
CA LYS A 96 -31.36 13.11 -37.13
C LYS A 96 -32.56 12.28 -37.53
N ILE A 97 -33.49 12.06 -36.60
CA ILE A 97 -34.76 11.34 -36.85
C ILE A 97 -35.88 12.37 -36.70
N ASN A 98 -36.70 12.55 -37.74
CA ASN A 98 -37.84 13.47 -37.74
C ASN A 98 -37.53 14.91 -37.33
N GLY A 99 -36.36 15.43 -37.72
CA GLY A 99 -35.97 16.83 -37.44
C GLY A 99 -35.26 17.05 -36.11
N PHE A 100 -35.31 16.09 -35.17
CA PHE A 100 -34.65 16.15 -33.87
C PHE A 100 -33.37 15.31 -33.83
N TRP A 101 -32.39 15.77 -33.06
CA TRP A 101 -31.14 15.02 -32.84
C TRP A 101 -31.38 13.90 -31.82
N HIS A 102 -31.24 12.65 -32.25
CA HIS A 102 -31.17 11.50 -31.36
C HIS A 102 -29.70 11.09 -31.17
N TYR A 103 -29.26 11.05 -29.91
CA TYR A 103 -27.93 10.61 -29.55
C TYR A 103 -27.95 9.09 -29.36
N THR A 104 -27.12 8.37 -30.13
CA THR A 104 -26.87 6.96 -29.89
C THR A 104 -25.66 6.82 -28.99
N ALA A 105 -25.83 6.14 -27.85
CA ALA A 105 -24.72 5.83 -26.95
C ALA A 105 -23.70 4.96 -27.71
N GLY A 106 -22.45 5.42 -27.76
CA GLY A 106 -21.33 4.63 -28.28
C GLY A 106 -20.81 3.65 -27.23
N ASP A 107 -19.88 2.79 -27.62
CA ASP A 107 -19.12 1.98 -26.67
C ASP A 107 -18.25 2.90 -25.78
N ASN A 108 -18.12 2.57 -24.50
CA ASN A 108 -17.20 3.23 -23.57
C ASN A 108 -16.02 2.31 -23.26
N SER A 109 -14.84 2.66 -23.78
CA SER A 109 -13.63 1.86 -23.63
C SER A 109 -13.16 1.77 -22.17
N VAL A 110 -13.43 2.79 -21.33
CA VAL A 110 -13.10 2.76 -19.90
C VAL A 110 -13.92 1.69 -19.19
N GLU A 111 -15.23 1.65 -19.44
CA GLU A 111 -16.14 0.66 -18.86
C GLU A 111 -15.82 -0.75 -19.34
N ILE A 112 -15.56 -0.90 -20.65
CA ILE A 112 -15.15 -2.18 -21.23
C ILE A 112 -13.88 -2.71 -20.57
N LEU A 113 -12.87 -1.85 -20.39
CA LEU A 113 -11.62 -2.24 -19.76
C LEU A 113 -11.83 -2.57 -18.26
N LEU A 114 -12.58 -1.74 -17.54
CA LEU A 114 -12.83 -1.92 -16.10
C LEU A 114 -13.59 -3.22 -15.84
N TYR A 115 -14.76 -3.37 -16.45
CA TYR A 115 -15.60 -4.56 -16.25
C TYR A 115 -14.99 -5.81 -16.88
N GLY A 116 -14.20 -5.66 -17.96
CA GLY A 116 -13.42 -6.75 -18.53
C GLY A 116 -12.38 -7.29 -17.54
N VAL A 117 -11.58 -6.42 -16.94
CA VAL A 117 -10.58 -6.79 -15.91
C VAL A 117 -11.27 -7.38 -14.67
N MET A 118 -12.39 -6.78 -14.21
CA MET A 118 -13.19 -7.33 -13.12
C MET A 118 -13.75 -8.73 -13.44
N SER A 119 -14.17 -8.97 -14.69
CA SER A 119 -14.68 -10.27 -15.13
C SER A 119 -13.58 -11.32 -15.15
N LEU A 120 -12.37 -10.98 -15.61
CA LEU A 120 -11.20 -11.86 -15.52
C LEU A 120 -10.87 -12.21 -14.06
N ALA A 121 -10.88 -11.22 -13.17
CA ALA A 121 -10.66 -11.45 -11.75
C ALA A 121 -11.77 -12.33 -11.15
N ALA A 122 -13.03 -12.10 -11.52
CA ALA A 122 -14.16 -12.93 -11.09
C ALA A 122 -14.02 -14.38 -11.56
N ILE A 123 -13.51 -14.63 -12.78
CA ILE A 123 -13.20 -15.98 -13.27
C ILE A 123 -12.09 -16.63 -12.43
N ILE A 124 -11.04 -15.90 -12.08
CA ILE A 124 -9.96 -16.42 -11.22
C ILE A 124 -10.53 -16.79 -9.84
N VAL A 125 -11.37 -15.93 -9.25
CA VAL A 125 -12.03 -16.19 -7.97
C VAL A 125 -12.98 -17.38 -8.08
N LEU A 126 -13.72 -17.51 -9.18
CA LEU A 126 -14.61 -18.64 -9.46
C LEU A 126 -13.80 -19.96 -9.52
N ILE A 127 -12.69 -20.00 -10.27
CA ILE A 127 -11.79 -21.15 -10.33
C ILE A 127 -11.25 -21.48 -8.94
N TYR A 128 -10.80 -20.48 -8.18
CA TYR A 128 -10.32 -20.68 -6.82
C TYR A 128 -11.40 -21.25 -5.90
N LEU A 129 -12.63 -20.73 -5.93
CA LEU A 129 -13.76 -21.26 -5.17
C LEU A 129 -14.15 -22.67 -5.60
N ALA A 130 -14.06 -23.00 -6.89
CA ALA A 130 -14.28 -24.37 -7.37
C ALA A 130 -13.28 -25.34 -6.74
N THR A 131 -11.99 -24.95 -6.66
CA THR A 131 -10.98 -25.77 -6.00
C THR A 131 -11.22 -25.91 -4.49
N LEU A 132 -11.70 -24.86 -3.82
CA LEU A 132 -12.05 -24.92 -2.40
C LEU A 132 -13.28 -25.78 -2.14
N SER A 133 -14.29 -25.69 -3.00
CA SER A 133 -15.51 -26.49 -2.97
C SER A 133 -15.19 -27.99 -3.13
N LEU A 134 -14.36 -28.35 -4.11
CA LEU A 134 -13.87 -29.71 -4.30
C LEU A 134 -13.13 -30.24 -3.07
N ARG A 135 -12.15 -29.47 -2.56
CA ARG A 135 -11.37 -29.86 -1.37
C ARG A 135 -12.28 -30.04 -0.15
N SER A 136 -13.28 -29.17 0.01
CA SER A 136 -14.25 -29.27 1.11
C SER A 136 -15.13 -30.52 0.95
N ALA A 137 -15.56 -30.85 -0.26
CA ALA A 137 -16.34 -32.05 -0.54
C ALA A 137 -15.52 -33.33 -0.31
N TYR A 138 -14.28 -33.38 -0.79
CA TYR A 138 -13.36 -34.49 -0.58
C TYR A 138 -13.04 -34.70 0.91
N LYS A 139 -12.80 -33.62 1.67
CA LYS A 139 -12.65 -33.70 3.12
C LYS A 139 -13.87 -34.33 3.78
N ALA A 140 -15.08 -33.94 3.38
CA ALA A 140 -16.31 -34.54 3.89
C ALA A 140 -16.46 -36.02 3.49
N GLN A 141 -16.02 -36.40 2.29
CA GLN A 141 -15.99 -37.80 1.82
C GLN A 141 -15.12 -38.67 2.75
N VAL A 142 -13.87 -38.29 2.96
CA VAL A 142 -12.90 -39.06 3.75
C VAL A 142 -13.38 -39.24 5.20
N ILE A 143 -13.90 -38.16 5.81
CA ILE A 143 -14.42 -38.21 7.20
C ILE A 143 -15.66 -39.10 7.30
N THR A 144 -16.55 -39.04 6.31
CA THR A 144 -17.75 -39.91 6.28
C THR A 144 -17.35 -41.37 6.06
N ALA A 145 -16.35 -41.63 5.23
CA ALA A 145 -15.83 -42.97 4.95
C ALA A 145 -15.13 -43.60 6.18
N SER A 146 -14.52 -42.79 7.05
CA SER A 146 -13.98 -43.26 8.32
C SER A 146 -15.04 -43.49 9.41
N GLY A 147 -16.34 -43.36 9.08
CA GLY A 147 -17.45 -43.54 10.02
C GLY A 147 -17.69 -42.34 10.94
N GLU A 148 -16.95 -41.25 10.77
CA GLU A 148 -17.13 -40.02 11.55
C GLU A 148 -18.13 -39.08 10.88
N LYS A 149 -18.83 -38.26 11.67
CA LYS A 149 -19.69 -37.21 11.11
C LYS A 149 -18.84 -35.99 10.74
N PRO A 150 -18.95 -35.47 9.50
CA PRO A 150 -18.29 -34.22 9.13
C PRO A 150 -18.62 -33.11 10.12
N ALA A 151 -17.65 -32.24 10.42
CA ALA A 151 -17.87 -31.12 11.33
C ALA A 151 -19.03 -30.24 10.82
N ASN A 152 -19.91 -29.82 11.74
CA ASN A 152 -20.93 -28.84 11.42
C ASN A 152 -20.30 -27.45 11.22
N PHE A 153 -20.95 -26.58 10.44
CA PHE A 153 -20.47 -25.22 10.20
C PHE A 153 -20.11 -24.45 11.47
N VAL A 154 -20.88 -24.61 12.56
CA VAL A 154 -20.57 -23.99 13.86
C VAL A 154 -19.22 -24.45 14.41
N LYS A 155 -18.88 -25.74 14.27
CA LYS A 155 -17.59 -26.30 14.71
C LYS A 155 -16.43 -25.86 13.80
N ASP A 156 -16.68 -25.74 12.50
CA ASP A 156 -15.68 -25.20 11.57
C ASP A 156 -15.45 -23.70 11.79
N ALA A 157 -16.51 -22.92 12.02
CA ALA A 157 -16.42 -21.50 12.34
C ALA A 157 -15.71 -21.28 13.69
N SER A 158 -16.03 -22.07 14.72
CA SER A 158 -15.29 -22.02 15.98
C SER A 158 -13.83 -22.43 15.79
N SER A 159 -13.53 -23.38 14.90
CA SER A 159 -12.15 -23.74 14.58
C SER A 159 -11.39 -22.59 13.91
N LEU A 160 -12.05 -21.77 13.08
CA LEU A 160 -11.47 -20.58 12.45
C LEU A 160 -11.22 -19.43 13.43
N LEU A 161 -11.83 -19.46 14.62
CA LEU A 161 -11.59 -18.50 15.70
C LEU A 161 -10.61 -19.00 16.76
N ASP A 162 -10.32 -20.32 16.78
CA ASP A 162 -9.46 -20.96 17.77
C ASP A 162 -8.24 -21.61 17.08
N SER A 163 -8.31 -22.90 16.73
CA SER A 163 -7.17 -23.66 16.16
C SER A 163 -6.63 -23.12 14.82
N LYS A 164 -7.47 -22.43 14.04
CA LYS A 164 -7.15 -21.81 12.75
C LYS A 164 -7.44 -20.31 12.75
N ALA A 165 -7.35 -19.68 13.92
CA ALA A 165 -7.47 -18.23 14.09
C ALA A 165 -6.69 -17.44 13.03
N HIS A 166 -5.45 -17.84 12.74
CA HIS A 166 -4.62 -17.18 11.72
C HIS A 166 -5.26 -17.20 10.32
N VAL A 167 -5.95 -18.28 9.92
CA VAL A 167 -6.67 -18.32 8.63
C VAL A 167 -7.92 -17.48 8.69
N GLY A 168 -8.72 -17.60 9.75
CA GLY A 168 -9.97 -16.85 9.91
C GLY A 168 -9.73 -15.34 9.89
N PHE A 169 -8.81 -14.85 10.72
CA PHE A 169 -8.52 -13.43 10.84
C PHE A 169 -7.78 -12.85 9.63
N MET A 170 -6.99 -13.64 8.89
CA MET A 170 -6.26 -13.14 7.72
C MET A 170 -7.07 -13.19 6.43
N THR A 171 -8.14 -14.00 6.34
CA THR A 171 -8.92 -14.15 5.10
C THR A 171 -9.55 -12.83 4.66
N LEU A 172 -10.20 -12.09 5.57
CA LEU A 172 -10.88 -10.83 5.23
C LEU A 172 -9.89 -9.70 4.85
N PRO A 173 -8.81 -9.42 5.63
CA PRO A 173 -7.79 -8.47 5.21
C PRO A 173 -7.14 -8.82 3.87
N THR A 174 -6.82 -10.11 3.65
CA THR A 174 -6.21 -10.56 2.38
C THR A 174 -7.14 -10.36 1.19
N ALA A 175 -8.44 -10.69 1.36
CA ALA A 175 -9.44 -10.43 0.33
C ALA A 175 -9.58 -8.92 0.04
N GLY A 176 -9.54 -8.08 1.09
CA GLY A 176 -9.50 -6.63 0.95
C GLY A 176 -8.30 -6.12 0.15
N ILE A 177 -7.10 -6.65 0.39
CA ILE A 177 -5.90 -6.30 -0.38
C ILE A 177 -6.08 -6.68 -1.86
N ILE A 178 -6.58 -7.88 -2.15
CA ILE A 178 -6.79 -8.33 -3.54
C ILE A 178 -7.81 -7.41 -4.24
N LEU A 179 -8.95 -7.15 -3.61
CA LEU A 179 -10.05 -6.41 -4.21
C LEU A 179 -9.77 -4.91 -4.35
N PHE A 180 -9.19 -4.28 -3.32
CA PHE A 180 -9.03 -2.83 -3.27
C PHE A 180 -7.64 -2.34 -3.64
N THR A 181 -6.63 -3.23 -3.72
CA THR A 181 -5.26 -2.86 -4.10
C THR A 181 -4.86 -3.50 -5.43
N ILE A 182 -4.95 -4.83 -5.55
CA ILE A 182 -4.45 -5.54 -6.75
C ILE A 182 -5.34 -5.28 -7.96
N LEU A 183 -6.66 -5.33 -7.80
CA LEU A 183 -7.59 -5.18 -8.92
C LEU A 183 -7.54 -3.77 -9.57
N PRO A 184 -7.60 -2.64 -8.83
CA PRO A 184 -7.40 -1.32 -9.43
C PRO A 184 -6.02 -1.14 -10.06
N LEU A 185 -4.99 -1.78 -9.50
CA LEU A 185 -3.64 -1.75 -10.05
C LEU A 185 -3.57 -2.46 -11.41
N LEU A 186 -4.23 -3.61 -11.59
CA LEU A 186 -4.33 -4.27 -12.90
C LEU A 186 -5.03 -3.39 -13.95
N PHE A 187 -6.10 -2.71 -13.54
CA PHE A 187 -6.80 -1.76 -14.40
C PHE A 187 -5.90 -0.58 -14.81
N MET A 188 -5.21 0.04 -13.85
CA MET A 188 -4.24 1.11 -14.10
C MET A 188 -3.10 0.64 -15.02
N ILE A 189 -2.52 -0.54 -14.77
CA ILE A 189 -1.46 -1.11 -15.62
C ILE A 189 -1.97 -1.29 -17.05
N SER A 190 -3.23 -1.73 -17.22
CA SER A 190 -3.81 -1.94 -18.54
C SER A 190 -3.93 -0.65 -19.34
N MET A 191 -4.23 0.49 -18.68
CA MET A 191 -4.26 1.81 -19.34
C MET A 191 -2.91 2.23 -19.94
N ALA A 192 -1.79 1.75 -19.38
CA ALA A 192 -0.47 2.06 -19.93
C ALA A 192 -0.27 1.55 -21.36
N PHE A 193 -1.07 0.57 -21.79
CA PHE A 193 -1.02 -0.04 -23.12
C PHE A 193 -2.13 0.44 -24.06
N THR A 194 -2.86 1.50 -23.70
CA THR A 194 -3.96 2.05 -24.51
C THR A 194 -3.71 3.49 -24.95
N SER A 195 -4.53 4.00 -25.87
CA SER A 195 -4.54 5.40 -26.28
C SER A 195 -5.40 6.29 -25.37
N TYR A 196 -5.68 5.87 -24.12
CA TYR A 196 -6.54 6.64 -23.21
C TYR A 196 -5.87 7.94 -22.75
N ASP A 197 -6.22 9.04 -23.40
CA ASP A 197 -5.75 10.39 -23.10
C ASP A 197 -6.90 11.40 -23.24
N LYS A 198 -6.59 12.68 -23.05
CA LYS A 198 -7.57 13.78 -23.19
C LYS A 198 -8.23 13.88 -24.57
N HIS A 199 -7.59 13.34 -25.61
CA HIS A 199 -8.11 13.36 -26.98
C HIS A 199 -9.00 12.15 -27.27
N HIS A 200 -8.86 11.07 -26.48
CA HIS A 200 -9.64 9.84 -26.58
C HIS A 200 -10.38 9.54 -25.26
N PRO A 201 -11.27 10.44 -24.77
CA PRO A 201 -11.85 10.33 -23.44
C PRO A 201 -12.86 9.19 -23.28
N THR A 202 -13.43 8.69 -24.38
CA THR A 202 -14.52 7.70 -24.37
C THR A 202 -14.20 6.44 -25.18
N LEU A 203 -13.65 6.60 -26.39
CA LEU A 203 -13.26 5.50 -27.26
C LEU A 203 -11.75 5.54 -27.51
N PHE A 204 -11.04 4.51 -27.06
CA PHE A 204 -9.60 4.34 -27.24
C PHE A 204 -9.25 2.89 -27.62
N THR A 205 -8.05 2.69 -28.12
CA THR A 205 -7.55 1.42 -28.66
C THR A 205 -6.29 0.97 -27.93
N TRP A 206 -5.94 -0.31 -28.08
CA TRP A 206 -4.64 -0.82 -27.65
C TRP A 206 -3.52 -0.24 -28.52
N THR A 207 -2.54 0.38 -27.87
CA THR A 207 -1.34 0.94 -28.50
C THR A 207 -0.10 0.08 -28.23
N GLY A 208 -0.23 -0.98 -27.42
CA GLY A 208 0.88 -1.85 -27.06
C GLY A 208 1.95 -1.09 -26.28
N LEU A 209 3.21 -1.18 -26.72
CA LEU A 209 4.35 -0.53 -26.05
C LEU A 209 4.62 0.90 -26.52
N ASN A 210 3.78 1.47 -27.39
CA ASN A 210 4.05 2.80 -27.98
C ASN A 210 4.17 3.91 -26.91
N ASN A 211 3.38 3.85 -25.84
CA ASN A 211 3.45 4.82 -24.75
C ASN A 211 4.78 4.75 -23.99
N PHE A 212 5.37 3.56 -23.87
CA PHE A 212 6.69 3.38 -23.24
C PHE A 212 7.81 3.95 -24.13
N PHE A 213 7.73 3.72 -25.44
CA PHE A 213 8.68 4.32 -26.40
C PHE A 213 8.53 5.83 -26.52
N ALA A 214 7.33 6.39 -26.29
CA ALA A 214 7.11 7.83 -26.27
C ALA A 214 7.94 8.54 -25.18
N ILE A 215 8.17 7.91 -24.03
CA ILE A 215 9.05 8.43 -22.96
C ILE A 215 10.52 8.42 -23.40
N GLY A 216 10.92 7.44 -24.22
CA GLY A 216 12.26 7.39 -24.79
C GLY A 216 12.54 8.48 -25.82
N ASN A 217 11.51 9.14 -26.36
CA ASN A 217 11.67 10.17 -27.39
C ASN A 217 12.07 11.53 -26.77
N PRO A 218 13.28 12.04 -27.03
CA PRO A 218 13.73 13.31 -26.44
C PRO A 218 12.89 14.53 -26.84
N LYS A 219 12.17 14.45 -27.96
CA LYS A 219 11.31 15.54 -28.48
C LYS A 219 9.92 15.56 -27.82
N SER A 220 9.56 14.53 -27.06
CA SER A 220 8.32 14.51 -26.29
C SER A 220 8.43 15.46 -25.10
N SER A 221 7.32 16.12 -24.76
CA SER A 221 7.21 16.90 -23.52
C SER A 221 7.34 16.03 -22.27
N ILE A 222 7.02 14.74 -22.40
CA ILE A 222 7.21 13.71 -21.39
C ILE A 222 8.29 12.77 -21.91
N ASN A 223 9.51 12.93 -21.39
CA ASN A 223 10.67 12.16 -21.81
C ASN A 223 11.43 11.60 -20.59
N ALA A 224 12.40 10.74 -20.88
CA ALA A 224 13.24 10.10 -19.86
C ALA A 224 13.98 11.12 -18.99
N ALA A 225 14.41 12.27 -19.53
CA ALA A 225 15.10 13.30 -18.77
C ALA A 225 14.18 13.90 -17.69
N THR A 226 12.94 14.25 -18.04
CA THR A 226 11.94 14.72 -17.06
C THR A 226 11.67 13.67 -15.98
N PHE A 227 11.55 12.39 -16.37
CA PHE A 227 11.38 11.29 -15.40
C PHE A 227 12.57 11.20 -14.43
N PHE A 228 13.80 11.24 -14.94
CA PHE A 228 15.00 11.17 -14.11
C PHE A 228 15.16 12.39 -13.20
N ASP A 229 14.84 13.60 -13.68
CA ASP A 229 14.87 14.81 -12.86
C ASP A 229 13.89 14.72 -11.67
N VAL A 230 12.67 14.25 -11.93
CA VAL A 230 11.64 14.04 -10.89
C VAL A 230 12.05 12.89 -9.96
N LEU A 231 12.60 11.79 -10.50
CA LEU A 231 13.07 10.66 -9.72
C LEU A 231 14.19 11.06 -8.75
N VAL A 232 15.21 11.76 -9.24
CA VAL A 232 16.33 12.24 -8.41
C VAL A 232 15.81 13.15 -7.32
N TRP A 233 14.96 14.11 -7.64
CA TRP A 233 14.34 14.96 -6.62
C TRP A 233 13.50 14.14 -5.63
N THR A 234 12.73 13.16 -6.08
CA THR A 234 11.92 12.29 -5.20
C THR A 234 12.78 11.54 -4.20
N LEU A 235 13.95 11.02 -4.63
CA LEU A 235 14.89 10.33 -3.75
C LEU A 235 15.60 11.30 -2.79
N VAL A 236 16.02 12.47 -3.28
CA VAL A 236 16.62 13.54 -2.46
C VAL A 236 15.62 14.00 -1.39
N TRP A 237 14.37 14.25 -1.79
CA TRP A 237 13.26 14.56 -0.91
C TRP A 237 13.08 13.48 0.15
N ALA A 238 12.92 12.21 -0.26
CA ALA A 238 12.69 11.11 0.68
C ALA A 238 13.83 10.94 1.68
N PHE A 239 15.06 11.17 1.25
CA PHE A 239 16.24 11.17 2.11
C PHE A 239 16.16 12.30 3.15
N PHE A 240 16.09 13.56 2.72
CA PHE A 240 16.06 14.69 3.66
C PHE A 240 14.81 14.69 4.54
N ALA A 241 13.63 14.40 3.98
CA ALA A 241 12.39 14.32 4.72
C ALA A 241 12.44 13.24 5.81
N THR A 242 13.11 12.11 5.58
CA THR A 242 13.23 11.05 6.59
C THR A 242 14.31 11.38 7.62
N PHE A 243 15.53 11.60 7.15
CA PHE A 243 16.69 11.68 8.03
C PHE A 243 16.72 12.98 8.85
N LEU A 244 16.35 14.12 8.27
CA LEU A 244 16.30 15.36 9.06
C LEU A 244 15.21 15.31 10.13
N ASN A 245 14.03 14.76 9.82
CA ASN A 245 12.98 14.54 10.84
C ASN A 245 13.49 13.63 11.97
N PHE A 246 14.15 12.53 11.60
CA PHE A 246 14.76 11.62 12.57
C PHE A 246 15.80 12.34 13.45
N PHE A 247 16.78 13.02 12.85
CA PHE A 247 17.87 13.67 13.58
C PHE A 247 17.36 14.80 14.48
N PHE A 248 16.57 15.73 13.95
CA PHE A 248 16.06 16.85 14.73
C PHE A 248 15.02 16.41 15.76
N GLY A 249 14.15 15.45 15.43
CA GLY A 249 13.20 14.87 16.36
C GLY A 249 13.90 14.13 17.51
N MET A 250 14.95 13.36 17.21
CA MET A 250 15.78 12.72 18.22
C MET A 250 16.47 13.74 19.12
N PHE A 251 17.08 14.75 18.52
CA PHE A 251 17.77 15.81 19.25
C PHE A 251 16.83 16.51 20.25
N ILE A 252 15.65 16.93 19.80
CA ILE A 252 14.65 17.56 20.67
C ILE A 252 14.11 16.58 21.71
N ALA A 253 13.85 15.32 21.34
CA ALA A 253 13.41 14.30 22.29
C ALA A 253 14.42 14.09 23.42
N MET A 254 15.71 14.03 23.13
CA MET A 254 16.76 13.90 24.14
C MET A 254 16.79 15.10 25.08
N ILE A 255 16.64 16.32 24.55
CA ILE A 255 16.57 17.54 25.37
C ILE A 255 15.36 17.47 26.30
N ILE A 256 14.17 17.12 25.81
CA ILE A 256 12.96 17.04 26.61
C ILE A 256 13.08 15.96 27.69
N ASN A 257 13.67 14.81 27.38
CA ASN A 257 13.74 13.68 28.30
C ASN A 257 14.87 13.80 29.34
N ARG A 258 15.87 14.65 29.12
CA ARG A 258 16.98 14.88 30.06
C ARG A 258 16.48 15.20 31.47
N LYS A 259 17.12 14.64 32.51
CA LYS A 259 16.73 14.84 33.93
C LYS A 259 16.67 16.32 34.34
N SER A 260 17.55 17.17 33.80
CA SER A 260 17.63 18.60 34.11
C SER A 260 16.53 19.47 33.49
N THR A 261 15.79 18.96 32.50
CA THR A 261 14.81 19.74 31.77
C THR A 261 13.55 19.95 32.60
N ARG A 262 13.21 21.22 32.86
CA ARG A 262 12.00 21.62 33.58
C ARG A 262 10.81 21.71 32.62
N LEU A 263 9.60 21.58 33.17
CA LEU A 263 8.33 21.71 32.43
C LEU A 263 8.22 20.75 31.22
N LYS A 264 8.69 19.50 31.36
CA LYS A 264 8.64 18.49 30.30
C LYS A 264 7.24 18.31 29.71
N GLY A 265 6.21 18.41 30.56
CA GLY A 265 4.81 18.37 30.13
C GLY A 265 4.47 19.47 29.13
N LEU A 266 4.83 20.74 29.43
CA LEU A 266 4.59 21.87 28.56
C LEU A 266 5.26 21.69 27.19
N TRP A 267 6.55 21.34 27.16
CA TRP A 267 7.27 21.12 25.90
C TRP A 267 6.63 20.02 25.05
N ARG A 268 6.27 18.88 25.67
CA ARG A 268 5.57 17.80 24.97
C ARG A 268 4.22 18.28 24.42
N THR A 269 3.44 19.02 25.22
CA THR A 269 2.15 19.57 24.78
C THR A 269 2.31 20.54 23.60
N CYS A 270 3.30 21.45 23.64
CA CYS A 270 3.55 22.40 22.56
C CYS A 270 3.85 21.70 21.23
N PHE A 271 4.74 20.70 21.22
CA PHE A 271 5.05 19.95 19.99
C PHE A 271 3.88 19.05 19.55
N SER A 272 3.20 18.40 20.49
CA SER A 272 2.03 17.56 20.17
C SER A 272 0.86 18.37 19.62
N LEU A 273 0.76 19.66 19.92
CA LEU A 273 -0.29 20.53 19.36
C LEU A 273 -0.22 20.60 17.83
N THR A 274 0.98 20.54 17.25
CA THR A 274 1.17 20.48 15.79
C THR A 274 0.56 19.21 15.19
N ILE A 275 0.53 18.10 15.93
CA ILE A 275 -0.09 16.84 15.51
C ILE A 275 -1.62 16.90 15.64
N ALA A 276 -2.12 17.64 16.64
CA ALA A 276 -3.56 17.77 16.89
C ALA A 276 -4.29 18.52 15.76
N VAL A 277 -3.60 19.42 15.06
CA VAL A 277 -4.14 20.11 13.89
C VAL A 277 -4.04 19.19 12.66
N PRO A 278 -5.14 18.99 11.89
CA PRO A 278 -5.08 18.21 10.67
C PRO A 278 -4.02 18.74 9.70
N GLN A 279 -3.15 17.85 9.23
CA GLN A 279 -2.00 18.22 8.41
C GLN A 279 -2.36 19.06 7.19
N PHE A 280 -3.47 18.75 6.50
CA PHE A 280 -3.87 19.49 5.31
C PHE A 280 -4.17 20.98 5.59
N VAL A 281 -4.74 21.29 6.76
CA VAL A 281 -5.03 22.68 7.17
C VAL A 281 -3.71 23.43 7.36
N SER A 282 -2.80 22.84 8.12
CA SER A 282 -1.46 23.38 8.38
C SER A 282 -0.69 23.66 7.08
N LEU A 283 -0.74 22.75 6.11
CA LEU A 283 -0.06 22.90 4.82
C LEU A 283 -0.69 23.99 3.94
N LEU A 284 -2.02 24.06 3.87
CA LEU A 284 -2.72 25.09 3.08
C LEU A 284 -2.53 26.49 3.66
N VAL A 285 -2.59 26.64 4.99
CA VAL A 285 -2.29 27.90 5.67
C VAL A 285 -0.86 28.33 5.38
N MET A 286 0.09 27.40 5.49
CA MET A 286 1.49 27.68 5.20
C MET A 286 1.72 28.05 3.72
N ASN A 287 1.07 27.37 2.77
CA ASN A 287 1.09 27.76 1.36
C ASN A 287 0.63 29.21 1.18
N ASN A 288 -0.49 29.60 1.83
CA ASN A 288 -1.05 30.94 1.71
C ASN A 288 -0.12 32.00 2.32
N MET A 289 0.46 31.72 3.48
CA MET A 289 1.42 32.60 4.16
C MET A 289 2.73 32.80 3.40
N LEU A 290 3.16 31.80 2.63
CA LEU A 290 4.40 31.77 1.86
C LEU A 290 4.24 32.27 0.41
N GLN A 291 3.04 32.68 -0.01
CA GLN A 291 2.88 33.36 -1.31
C GLN A 291 3.69 34.66 -1.36
N GLN A 292 3.94 35.21 -2.56
CA GLN A 292 4.67 36.48 -2.71
C GLN A 292 4.04 37.61 -1.89
N ASN A 293 2.71 37.71 -1.92
CA ASN A 293 1.92 38.68 -1.15
C ASN A 293 1.40 38.09 0.18
N GLY A 294 1.94 36.95 0.59
CA GLY A 294 1.55 36.24 1.81
C GLY A 294 2.01 36.94 3.08
N ALA A 295 1.44 36.53 4.21
CA ALA A 295 1.68 37.16 5.51
C ALA A 295 3.17 37.20 5.89
N ILE A 296 3.96 36.16 5.56
CA ILE A 296 5.38 36.10 5.94
C ILE A 296 6.17 37.20 5.23
N ASN A 297 6.07 37.28 3.90
CA ASN A 297 6.76 38.32 3.13
C ASN A 297 6.28 39.72 3.53
N ARG A 298 4.97 39.90 3.71
CA ARG A 298 4.40 41.19 4.12
C ARG A 298 4.94 41.65 5.47
N LEU A 299 4.94 40.78 6.49
CA LEU A 299 5.47 41.11 7.81
C LEU A 299 6.97 41.40 7.78
N LEU A 300 7.76 40.65 7.00
CA LEU A 300 9.20 40.89 6.88
C LEU A 300 9.49 42.23 6.18
N MET A 301 8.69 42.60 5.18
CA MET A 301 8.81 43.88 4.46
C MET A 301 8.36 45.06 5.34
N GLU A 302 7.21 44.95 6.00
CA GLU A 302 6.67 46.00 6.88
C GLU A 302 7.59 46.29 8.09
N ASN A 303 8.31 45.27 8.59
CA ASN A 303 9.31 45.44 9.65
C ASN A 303 10.71 45.84 9.14
N GLY A 304 10.88 46.06 7.83
CA GLY A 304 12.15 46.49 7.23
C GLY A 304 13.26 45.45 7.25
N TRP A 305 12.94 44.16 7.38
CA TRP A 305 13.94 43.07 7.36
C TRP A 305 14.33 42.67 5.94
N ILE A 306 13.45 42.89 4.96
CA ILE A 306 13.68 42.61 3.54
C ILE A 306 13.07 43.73 2.68
N ASP A 307 13.73 44.04 1.56
CA ASP A 307 13.25 45.04 0.59
C ASP A 307 12.36 44.45 -0.51
N GLN A 308 12.45 43.13 -0.72
CA GLN A 308 11.74 42.39 -1.77
C GLN A 308 11.21 41.07 -1.20
N PRO A 309 10.04 40.58 -1.69
CA PRO A 309 9.46 39.34 -1.20
C PRO A 309 10.37 38.15 -1.49
N LEU A 310 10.52 37.26 -0.50
CA LEU A 310 11.30 36.04 -0.64
C LEU A 310 10.63 35.09 -1.65
N PRO A 311 11.39 34.47 -2.58
CA PRO A 311 10.85 33.72 -3.70
C PRO A 311 10.52 32.27 -3.34
N PHE A 312 9.78 32.03 -2.25
CA PHE A 312 9.54 30.70 -1.66
C PHE A 312 9.10 29.64 -2.68
N PHE A 313 8.25 30.00 -3.64
CA PHE A 313 7.76 29.07 -4.68
C PHE A 313 8.12 29.51 -6.10
N GLN A 314 8.90 30.60 -6.25
CA GLN A 314 9.28 31.16 -7.54
C GLN A 314 10.65 30.66 -8.00
N ASP A 315 11.55 30.39 -7.06
CA ASP A 315 12.83 29.74 -7.34
C ASP A 315 12.80 28.25 -6.98
N ALA A 316 13.45 27.42 -7.78
CA ALA A 316 13.44 25.97 -7.61
C ALA A 316 14.15 25.53 -6.32
N THR A 317 15.26 26.19 -5.97
CA THR A 317 16.03 25.86 -4.77
C THR A 317 15.26 26.30 -3.52
N TRP A 318 14.72 27.52 -3.55
CA TRP A 318 13.85 28.03 -2.49
C TRP A 318 12.64 27.13 -2.26
N ALA A 319 11.96 26.70 -3.33
CA ALA A 319 10.80 25.82 -3.22
C ALA A 319 11.18 24.48 -2.57
N ARG A 320 12.28 23.86 -3.02
CA ARG A 320 12.79 22.60 -2.48
C ARG A 320 13.17 22.69 -1.00
N VAL A 321 13.86 23.77 -0.60
CA VAL A 321 14.21 24.00 0.82
C VAL A 321 12.95 24.26 1.64
N THR A 322 12.03 25.07 1.13
CA THR A 322 10.77 25.42 1.80
C THR A 322 9.93 24.18 2.08
N VAL A 323 9.73 23.30 1.10
CA VAL A 323 8.95 22.07 1.32
C VAL A 323 9.61 21.16 2.35
N ILE A 324 10.95 21.10 2.40
CA ILE A 324 11.68 20.32 3.42
C ILE A 324 11.44 20.93 4.80
N LEU A 325 11.63 22.24 4.97
CA LEU A 325 11.47 22.92 6.26
C LEU A 325 10.06 22.79 6.82
N VAL A 326 9.04 22.98 5.99
CA VAL A 326 7.65 22.80 6.43
C VAL A 326 7.36 21.34 6.78
N ASN A 327 7.94 20.39 6.05
CA ASN A 327 7.85 18.97 6.39
C ASN A 327 8.55 18.63 7.72
N LEU A 328 9.65 19.30 8.07
CA LEU A 328 10.26 19.16 9.40
C LEU A 328 9.32 19.66 10.48
N TRP A 329 8.67 20.81 10.28
CA TRP A 329 7.74 21.36 11.26
C TRP A 329 6.59 20.41 11.57
N VAL A 330 6.01 19.75 10.56
CA VAL A 330 4.92 18.79 10.77
C VAL A 330 5.42 17.40 11.22
N GLY A 331 6.61 16.97 10.78
CA GLY A 331 7.11 15.62 11.02
C GLY A 331 7.89 15.42 12.33
N ILE A 332 8.62 16.45 12.79
CA ILE A 332 9.45 16.39 14.00
C ILE A 332 8.63 15.97 15.24
N PRO A 333 7.42 16.51 15.48
CA PRO A 333 6.60 16.12 16.62
C PRO A 333 6.33 14.61 16.72
N PHE A 334 6.06 13.94 15.60
CA PHE A 334 5.85 12.48 15.58
C PHE A 334 7.12 11.73 15.99
N THR A 335 8.27 12.16 15.48
CA THR A 335 9.57 11.58 15.83
C THR A 335 9.88 11.78 17.32
N ILE A 336 9.58 12.96 17.87
CA ILE A 336 9.77 13.24 19.30
C ILE A 336 8.96 12.24 20.15
N MET A 337 7.71 11.99 19.79
CA MET A 337 6.83 11.07 20.51
C MET A 337 7.36 9.63 20.46
N GLN A 338 7.75 9.17 19.28
CA GLN A 338 8.29 7.82 19.07
C GLN A 338 9.57 7.61 19.89
N ILE A 339 10.55 8.52 19.78
CA ILE A 339 11.83 8.41 20.48
C ILE A 339 11.66 8.58 21.99
N THR A 340 10.72 9.42 22.43
CA THR A 340 10.40 9.53 23.87
C THR A 340 9.89 8.21 24.44
N GLY A 341 9.05 7.47 23.70
CA GLY A 341 8.62 6.14 24.09
C GLY A 341 9.77 5.12 24.13
N ILE A 342 10.67 5.17 23.14
CA ILE A 342 11.85 4.28 23.10
C ILE A 342 12.79 4.55 24.27
N LEU A 343 13.10 5.82 24.55
CA LEU A 343 13.98 6.23 25.65
C LEU A 343 13.47 5.78 27.03
N GLN A 344 12.14 5.61 27.19
CA GLN A 344 11.54 5.12 28.43
C GLN A 344 11.67 3.59 28.60
N ASN A 345 11.91 2.86 27.52
CA ASN A 345 12.03 1.39 27.52
C ASN A 345 13.47 0.89 27.49
N VAL A 346 14.48 1.78 27.42
CA VAL A 346 15.88 1.37 27.50
C VAL A 346 16.18 0.84 28.91
N PRO A 347 16.71 -0.38 29.07
CA PRO A 347 17.06 -0.93 30.38
C PRO A 347 18.01 0.00 31.14
N ALA A 348 17.67 0.32 32.40
CA ALA A 348 18.47 1.20 33.24
C ALA A 348 19.88 0.63 33.51
N GLU A 349 19.98 -0.70 33.60
CA GLU A 349 21.22 -1.45 33.84
C GLU A 349 22.31 -1.12 32.81
N LEU A 350 21.96 -0.86 31.54
CA LEU A 350 22.93 -0.48 30.51
C LEU A 350 23.56 0.89 30.78
N TYR A 351 22.78 1.82 31.35
CA TYR A 351 23.30 3.14 31.73
C TYR A 351 24.10 3.08 33.02
N GLU A 352 23.70 2.24 33.98
CA GLU A 352 24.40 2.04 35.25
C GLU A 352 25.76 1.36 35.03
N ALA A 353 25.81 0.30 34.22
CA ALA A 353 27.06 -0.36 33.84
C ALA A 353 28.04 0.61 33.16
N ALA A 354 27.56 1.41 32.20
CA ALA A 354 28.40 2.41 31.54
C ALA A 354 28.88 3.51 32.50
N GLU A 355 28.09 3.88 33.51
CA GLU A 355 28.49 4.85 34.53
C GLU A 355 29.54 4.28 35.49
N LEU A 356 29.44 2.99 35.86
CA LEU A 356 30.47 2.28 36.62
C LEU A 356 31.80 2.19 35.85
N ASP A 357 31.75 2.04 34.52
CA ASP A 357 32.92 2.06 33.64
C ASP A 357 33.48 3.48 33.39
N GLY A 358 32.92 4.52 34.02
CA GLY A 358 33.37 5.90 33.89
C GLY A 358 33.01 6.57 32.56
N ALA A 359 32.01 6.05 31.83
CA ALA A 359 31.65 6.58 30.53
C ALA A 359 31.04 7.99 30.61
N THR A 360 31.64 8.91 29.85
CA THR A 360 31.13 10.27 29.63
C THR A 360 29.75 10.25 28.97
N TRP A 361 29.04 11.38 29.02
CA TRP A 361 27.72 11.49 28.38
C TRP A 361 27.76 11.17 26.88
N TRP A 362 28.79 11.62 26.16
CA TRP A 362 28.94 11.36 24.73
C TRP A 362 29.21 9.88 24.43
N GLN A 363 30.02 9.22 25.26
CA GLN A 363 30.25 7.77 25.15
C GLN A 363 28.97 6.99 25.41
N ARG A 364 28.20 7.35 26.43
CA ARG A 364 26.89 6.74 26.70
C ARG A 364 25.91 6.96 25.54
N PHE A 365 25.86 8.17 24.99
CA PHE A 365 25.03 8.45 23.83
C PHE A 365 25.42 7.61 22.61
N MET A 366 26.71 7.60 22.22
CA MET A 366 27.17 6.91 21.01
C MET A 366 27.21 5.39 21.14
N ASN A 367 27.48 4.85 22.33
CA ASN A 367 27.67 3.41 22.52
C ASN A 367 26.45 2.69 23.11
N VAL A 368 25.54 3.41 23.77
CA VAL A 368 24.35 2.81 24.40
C VAL A 368 23.06 3.33 23.77
N THR A 369 22.81 4.65 23.86
CA THR A 369 21.52 5.22 23.47
C THR A 369 21.29 5.19 21.95
N MET A 370 22.24 5.67 21.16
CA MET A 370 22.11 5.80 19.72
C MET A 370 21.99 4.44 19.01
N PRO A 371 22.83 3.43 19.32
CA PRO A 371 22.69 2.09 18.73
C PRO A 371 21.32 1.47 19.05
N TYR A 372 20.84 1.62 20.29
CA TYR A 372 19.53 1.13 20.69
C TYR A 372 18.39 1.84 19.92
N ILE A 373 18.42 3.17 19.84
CA ILE A 373 17.42 3.95 19.09
C ILE A 373 17.43 3.53 17.62
N VAL A 374 18.60 3.45 16.97
CA VAL A 374 18.70 3.07 15.57
C VAL A 374 18.16 1.66 15.35
N PHE A 375 18.48 0.69 16.21
CA PHE A 375 17.97 -0.67 16.09
C PHE A 375 16.44 -0.70 16.12
N VAL A 376 15.82 -0.05 17.10
CA VAL A 376 14.35 -0.01 17.26
C VAL A 376 13.68 0.83 16.17
N MET A 377 14.30 1.93 15.75
CA MET A 377 13.75 2.84 14.74
C MET A 377 14.00 2.39 13.31
N THR A 378 14.89 1.43 13.05
CA THR A 378 15.25 1.04 11.67
C THR A 378 14.00 0.64 10.85
N PRO A 379 13.12 -0.26 11.32
CA PRO A 379 11.90 -0.59 10.57
C PRO A 379 11.03 0.64 10.28
N TYR A 380 10.86 1.52 11.28
CA TYR A 380 10.13 2.77 11.13
C TYR A 380 10.77 3.70 10.09
N LEU A 381 12.10 3.87 10.10
CA LEU A 381 12.83 4.68 9.13
C LEU A 381 12.67 4.16 7.71
N ILE A 382 12.65 2.84 7.51
CA ILE A 382 12.41 2.23 6.20
C ILE A 382 10.98 2.52 5.72
N THR A 383 10.00 2.36 6.60
CA THR A 383 8.59 2.67 6.31
C THR A 383 8.41 4.16 5.99
N THR A 384 8.99 5.05 6.79
CA THR A 384 8.91 6.50 6.58
C THR A 384 9.65 6.95 5.32
N PHE A 385 10.80 6.37 5.00
CA PHE A 385 11.50 6.63 3.76
C PHE A 385 10.67 6.22 2.53
N THR A 386 10.12 5.01 2.55
CA THR A 386 9.23 4.51 1.49
C THR A 386 7.95 5.35 1.39
N GLY A 387 7.40 5.76 2.53
CA GLY A 387 6.25 6.66 2.60
C GLY A 387 6.56 8.05 2.03
N ASN A 388 7.77 8.57 2.26
CA ASN A 388 8.17 9.89 1.77
C ASN A 388 8.32 9.96 0.24
N ILE A 389 8.67 8.85 -0.43
CA ILE A 389 8.66 8.76 -1.89
C ILE A 389 7.23 8.99 -2.45
N ASN A 390 6.21 8.56 -1.71
CA ASN A 390 4.79 8.73 -2.05
C ASN A 390 4.10 9.86 -1.27
N ASN A 391 4.85 10.83 -0.73
CA ASN A 391 4.28 11.90 0.10
C ASN A 391 3.56 12.96 -0.73
N PHE A 392 2.40 12.57 -1.24
CA PHE A 392 1.54 13.38 -2.08
C PHE A 392 1.09 14.65 -1.36
N ASN A 393 0.59 14.50 -0.13
CA ASN A 393 -0.09 15.58 0.59
C ASN A 393 0.80 16.81 0.82
N VAL A 394 2.04 16.60 1.29
CA VAL A 394 2.95 17.72 1.58
C VAL A 394 3.23 18.51 0.31
N ILE A 395 3.58 17.84 -0.78
CA ILE A 395 3.97 18.53 -2.01
C ILE A 395 2.77 19.16 -2.71
N TYR A 396 1.67 18.42 -2.85
CA TYR A 396 0.45 18.88 -3.52
C TYR A 396 -0.19 20.08 -2.81
N LEU A 397 -0.36 20.01 -1.49
CA LEU A 397 -1.05 21.07 -0.73
C LEU A 397 -0.15 22.28 -0.44
N LEU A 398 1.16 22.08 -0.25
CA LEU A 398 2.07 23.17 0.10
C LEU A 398 2.60 23.92 -1.11
N SER A 399 3.05 23.21 -2.15
CA SER A 399 3.73 23.83 -3.29
C SER A 399 3.00 23.64 -4.60
N GLY A 400 2.11 22.63 -4.70
CA GLY A 400 1.51 22.22 -5.97
C GLY A 400 2.56 21.88 -7.04
N GLY A 401 3.77 21.48 -6.65
CA GLY A 401 4.91 21.22 -7.54
C GLY A 401 5.72 22.44 -7.97
N ALA A 402 5.38 23.65 -7.53
CA ALA A 402 6.01 24.90 -8.00
C ALA A 402 7.54 24.98 -7.73
N PRO A 403 8.28 25.77 -8.53
CA PRO A 403 7.85 26.41 -9.78
C PRO A 403 7.79 25.39 -10.94
N THR A 404 7.00 25.69 -11.96
CA THR A 404 6.93 24.88 -13.19
C THR A 404 7.54 25.66 -14.34
N SER A 405 8.60 25.12 -14.95
CA SER A 405 9.21 25.74 -16.14
C SER A 405 8.26 25.69 -17.34
N LEU A 406 8.31 26.71 -18.20
CA LEU A 406 7.50 26.76 -19.42
C LEU A 406 7.76 25.52 -20.28
N GLY A 407 6.68 24.87 -20.74
CA GLY A 407 6.74 23.64 -21.53
C GLY A 407 6.96 22.35 -20.72
N SER A 408 7.26 22.44 -19.42
CA SER A 408 7.42 21.26 -18.56
C SER A 408 6.06 20.64 -18.19
N THR A 409 6.06 19.33 -18.00
CA THR A 409 4.90 18.57 -17.48
C THR A 409 4.98 18.35 -15.97
N ALA A 410 6.18 18.40 -15.42
CA ALA A 410 6.47 18.33 -13.99
C ALA A 410 6.96 19.69 -13.47
N GLY A 411 6.57 20.04 -12.25
CA GLY A 411 7.14 21.15 -11.51
C GLY A 411 8.41 20.74 -10.76
N LYS A 412 9.16 21.71 -10.24
CA LYS A 412 10.50 21.50 -9.66
C LYS A 412 10.50 20.85 -8.27
N THR A 413 9.36 20.85 -7.57
CA THR A 413 9.16 20.14 -6.31
C THR A 413 8.29 18.89 -6.46
N ASP A 414 7.77 18.59 -7.65
CA ASP A 414 6.92 17.42 -7.84
C ASP A 414 7.67 16.12 -7.53
N LEU A 415 7.01 15.23 -6.81
CA LEU A 415 7.43 13.84 -6.68
C LEU A 415 6.85 13.05 -7.84
N LEU A 416 7.36 11.84 -8.08
CA LEU A 416 6.80 10.94 -9.08
C LEU A 416 5.27 10.76 -8.92
N ILE A 417 4.78 10.66 -7.69
CA ILE A 417 3.34 10.53 -7.41
C ILE A 417 2.53 11.81 -7.69
N THR A 418 3.06 13.00 -7.37
CA THR A 418 2.34 14.25 -7.65
C THR A 418 2.37 14.58 -9.14
N TRP A 419 3.48 14.26 -9.82
CA TRP A 419 3.56 14.37 -11.26
C TRP A 419 2.61 13.41 -11.96
N LEU A 420 2.54 12.14 -11.53
CA LEU A 420 1.54 11.18 -12.02
C LEU A 420 0.13 11.74 -11.90
N TYR A 421 -0.23 12.27 -10.73
CA TYR A 421 -1.54 12.89 -10.49
C TYR A 421 -1.81 14.04 -11.46
N LYS A 422 -0.84 14.93 -11.69
CA LYS A 422 -0.99 16.03 -12.66
C LYS A 422 -1.21 15.53 -14.09
N LEU A 423 -0.51 14.47 -14.48
CA LEU A 423 -0.69 13.87 -15.81
C LEU A 423 -2.10 13.28 -15.96
N THR A 424 -2.60 12.58 -14.95
CA THR A 424 -3.91 11.92 -15.03
C THR A 424 -5.07 12.87 -14.79
N VAL A 425 -5.07 13.62 -13.68
CA VAL A 425 -6.22 14.43 -13.25
C VAL A 425 -6.22 15.80 -13.91
N ASP A 426 -5.09 16.51 -13.91
CA ASP A 426 -5.06 17.89 -14.43
C ASP A 426 -5.00 17.94 -15.96
N ARG A 427 -4.37 16.92 -16.57
CA ARG A 427 -4.16 16.87 -18.03
C ARG A 427 -5.01 15.85 -18.77
N GLY A 428 -5.54 14.83 -18.08
CA GLY A 428 -6.30 13.75 -18.72
C GLY A 428 -5.44 12.74 -19.49
N ASP A 429 -4.11 12.77 -19.34
CA ASP A 429 -3.17 11.88 -20.04
C ASP A 429 -3.00 10.57 -19.23
N TYR A 430 -4.06 9.78 -19.12
CA TYR A 430 -4.12 8.56 -18.30
C TYR A 430 -3.16 7.46 -18.75
N ASN A 431 -2.96 7.30 -20.05
CA ASN A 431 -2.03 6.34 -20.64
C ASN A 431 -0.58 6.60 -20.19
N ILE A 432 -0.08 7.82 -20.36
CA ILE A 432 1.27 8.20 -19.95
C ILE A 432 1.36 8.23 -18.42
N GLY A 433 0.32 8.71 -17.72
CA GLY A 433 0.25 8.65 -16.26
C GLY A 433 0.38 7.21 -15.73
N ALA A 434 -0.25 6.24 -16.39
CA ALA A 434 -0.13 4.83 -16.05
C ALA A 434 1.28 4.28 -16.30
N VAL A 435 1.96 4.69 -17.38
CA VAL A 435 3.38 4.33 -17.60
C VAL A 435 4.26 4.88 -16.48
N ILE A 436 4.11 6.15 -16.12
CA ILE A 436 4.82 6.76 -14.99
C ILE A 436 4.49 6.03 -13.69
N GLY A 437 3.24 5.60 -13.49
CA GLY A 437 2.83 4.77 -12.35
C GLY A 437 3.56 3.44 -12.27
N ILE A 438 3.67 2.72 -13.39
CA ILE A 438 4.44 1.46 -13.46
C ILE A 438 5.91 1.71 -13.14
N MET A 439 6.52 2.75 -13.73
CA MET A 439 7.92 3.07 -13.46
C MET A 439 8.15 3.46 -12.00
N THR A 440 7.23 4.22 -11.42
CA THR A 440 7.24 4.62 -10.00
C THR A 440 7.13 3.39 -9.10
N PHE A 441 6.23 2.46 -9.43
CA PHE A 441 6.11 1.19 -8.72
C PHE A 441 7.39 0.37 -8.77
N ILE A 442 8.04 0.27 -9.94
CA ILE A 442 9.32 -0.44 -10.09
C ILE A 442 10.41 0.20 -9.21
N VAL A 443 10.54 1.54 -9.27
CA VAL A 443 11.50 2.26 -8.43
C VAL A 443 11.24 2.00 -6.95
N LEU A 444 9.98 2.13 -6.50
CA LEU A 444 9.59 1.87 -5.13
C LEU A 444 9.89 0.43 -4.70
N ALA A 445 9.56 -0.55 -5.54
CA ALA A 445 9.80 -1.96 -5.25
C ALA A 445 11.30 -2.23 -5.12
N VAL A 446 12.13 -1.71 -6.02
CA VAL A 446 13.60 -1.85 -5.97
C VAL A 446 14.15 -1.20 -4.70
N VAL A 447 13.77 0.05 -4.43
CA VAL A 447 14.24 0.79 -3.26
C VAL A 447 13.81 0.10 -1.97
N ALA A 448 12.55 -0.33 -1.86
CA ALA A 448 12.04 -1.02 -0.68
C ALA A 448 12.75 -2.37 -0.47
N LEU A 449 12.92 -3.18 -1.53
CA LEU A 449 13.61 -4.46 -1.46
C LEU A 449 15.08 -4.30 -1.04
N VAL A 450 15.79 -3.35 -1.65
CA VAL A 450 17.20 -3.06 -1.31
C VAL A 450 17.32 -2.58 0.13
N THR A 451 16.47 -1.65 0.56
CA THR A 451 16.52 -1.08 1.92
C THR A 451 16.17 -2.12 2.96
N TYR A 452 15.11 -2.92 2.73
CA TYR A 452 14.67 -3.96 3.65
C TYR A 452 15.71 -5.08 3.79
N ARG A 453 16.21 -5.62 2.67
CA ARG A 453 17.21 -6.70 2.65
C ARG A 453 18.55 -6.29 3.28
N ASN A 454 18.93 -5.03 3.15
CA ASN A 454 20.19 -4.52 3.69
C ASN A 454 20.09 -4.05 5.15
N SER A 455 18.89 -3.99 5.72
CA SER A 455 18.70 -3.54 7.10
C SER A 455 19.28 -4.53 8.12
N GLY A 456 20.03 -4.01 9.09
CA GLY A 456 20.61 -4.83 10.18
C GLY A 456 19.54 -5.49 11.04
N SER A 457 18.36 -4.88 11.17
CA SER A 457 17.20 -5.47 11.87
C SER A 457 16.70 -6.75 11.20
N TYR A 458 16.68 -6.81 9.85
CA TYR A 458 16.31 -8.03 9.13
C TYR A 458 17.39 -9.12 9.25
N LYS A 459 18.67 -8.73 9.27
CA LYS A 459 19.79 -9.68 9.38
C LYS A 459 20.02 -10.23 10.79
N ASN A 460 19.70 -9.44 11.82
CA ASN A 460 19.96 -9.73 13.23
C ASN A 460 18.67 -9.85 14.05
N GLU A 461 17.58 -10.31 13.44
CA GLU A 461 16.28 -10.49 14.13
C GLU A 461 16.38 -11.45 15.33
N GLU A 462 17.39 -12.34 15.33
CA GLU A 462 17.71 -13.27 16.41
C GLU A 462 18.73 -12.73 17.44
N GLY A 463 19.39 -11.60 17.18
CA GLY A 463 20.52 -11.11 17.98
C GLY A 463 20.18 -10.47 19.33
N PHE A 464 18.89 -10.26 19.63
CA PHE A 464 18.40 -9.62 20.86
C PHE A 464 17.17 -10.33 21.46
N ARG A 465 17.00 -11.63 21.18
CA ARG A 465 16.05 -12.49 21.91
C ARG A 465 16.64 -13.02 23.21
#